data_AF-A0A7X7L8Z8-F1
#
_entry.id   AF-A0A7X7L8Z8-F1
#
_cell.length_a   1.000
_cell.length_b   1.000
_cell.length_c   1.000
_cell.angle_alpha   90.00
_cell.angle_beta   90.00
_cell.angle_gamma   90.00
#
_symmetry.space_group_name_H-M   'P 1'
#
loop_
_entity.id
_entity.type
_entity.pdbx_description
1 polymer ?
#
loop_
_entity_poly.entity_id
_entity_poly.type
_entity_poly.pdbx_seq_one_letter_code
_entity_poly.pdbx_strand_id
1 'polypeptide(L)'
;MTYLWRTTWSVITRAEVLAGASDEDEPAVRSLLDSFDCLDITPAVADLAALLCRTGRLRQPDAFQAALALAHGLHLVTRNTKCFSERSHPFVSISHTLSS
;
A
#
# COMPACT_ATOMS: atom_id res chain seq x y z
N MET A 1 -23.64 15.33 0.67
CA MET A 1 -22.88 14.20 1.23
C MET A 1 -21.48 14.27 0.63
N THR A 2 -20.56 14.98 1.27
CA THR A 2 -19.21 15.18 0.75
C THR A 2 -18.41 13.90 1.04
N TYR A 3 -18.13 13.11 0.01
CA TYR A 3 -17.21 11.98 0.15
C TYR A 3 -15.81 12.56 0.40
N LEU A 4 -15.38 12.59 1.66
CA LEU A 4 -13.99 12.84 2.01
C LEU A 4 -13.22 11.56 1.70
N TRP A 5 -12.52 11.54 0.57
CA TRP A 5 -11.56 10.49 0.27
C TRP A 5 -10.50 10.49 1.37
N ARG A 6 -10.45 9.45 2.20
CA ARG A 6 -9.37 9.26 3.18
C ARG A 6 -8.25 8.48 2.50
N THR A 7 -7.09 9.11 2.40
CA THR A 7 -5.84 8.46 1.98
C THR A 7 -5.09 7.97 3.22
N THR A 8 -4.52 6.78 3.13
CA THR A 8 -3.74 6.16 4.21
C THR A 8 -2.50 5.49 3.61
N TRP A 9 -1.44 5.37 4.40
CA TRP A 9 -0.22 4.67 4.01
C TRP A 9 -0.05 3.41 4.82
N SER A 10 0.51 2.36 4.24
CA SER A 10 0.99 1.23 5.06
C SER A 10 2.33 1.55 5.71
N VAL A 11 2.66 0.88 6.82
CA VAL A 11 4.01 0.93 7.41
C VAL A 11 5.09 0.45 6.44
N ILE A 12 4.76 -0.42 5.48
CA ILE A 12 5.69 -0.85 4.43
C ILE A 12 5.97 0.31 3.47
N THR A 13 4.94 0.99 2.96
CA THR A 13 5.11 2.16 2.08
C THR A 13 5.91 3.24 2.79
N ARG A 14 5.63 3.46 4.09
CA ARG A 14 6.41 4.38 4.92
C ARG A 14 7.88 3.99 4.98
N ALA A 15 8.18 2.72 5.25
CA ALA A 15 9.55 2.23 5.31
C ALA A 15 10.28 2.35 3.95
N GLU A 16 9.62 1.97 2.85
CA GLU A 16 10.18 2.07 1.49
C GLU A 16 10.48 3.52 1.08
N VAL A 17 9.55 4.43 1.37
CA VAL A 17 9.69 5.85 1.02
C VAL A 17 10.80 6.51 1.85
N LEU A 18 10.84 6.28 3.17
CA LEU A 18 11.90 6.83 4.02
C LEU A 18 13.28 6.24 3.69
N ALA A 19 13.36 4.95 3.35
CA ALA A 19 14.61 4.31 2.94
C ALA A 19 15.13 4.84 1.59
N GLY A 20 14.25 5.35 0.73
CA GLY A 20 14.60 5.97 -0.54
C GLY A 20 14.82 7.49 -0.47
N ALA A 21 14.56 8.13 0.67
CA ALA A 21 14.74 9.57 0.83
C ALA A 21 16.22 9.93 0.98
N SER A 22 16.61 11.08 0.43
CA SER A 22 17.92 11.68 0.73
C SER A 22 17.93 12.22 2.16
N ASP A 23 19.12 12.40 2.76
CA ASP A 23 19.23 13.01 4.10
C ASP A 23 18.63 14.42 4.16
N GLU A 24 18.67 15.14 3.04
CA GLU A 24 18.13 16.50 2.90
C GLU A 24 16.59 16.50 2.85
N ASP A 25 16.00 15.52 2.16
CA ASP A 25 14.54 15.42 1.95
C ASP A 25 13.81 14.66 3.06
N GLU A 26 14.51 13.77 3.79
CA GLU A 26 13.94 12.87 4.80
C GLU A 26 12.99 13.59 5.79
N PRO A 27 13.33 14.77 6.36
CA PRO A 27 12.45 15.45 7.31
C PRO A 27 11.12 15.90 6.68
N ALA A 28 11.18 16.37 5.44
CA ALA A 28 9.99 16.80 4.69
C ALA A 28 9.13 15.61 4.28
N VAL A 29 9.78 14.52 3.82
CA VAL A 29 9.12 13.25 3.48
C VAL A 29 8.41 12.65 4.70
N ARG A 30 9.07 12.61 5.86
CA ARG A 30 8.48 12.14 7.11
C ARG A 30 7.26 12.96 7.50
N SER A 31 7.38 14.29 7.48
CA SER A 31 6.28 15.21 7.80
C SER A 31 5.07 15.00 6.89
N LEU A 32 5.30 14.76 5.60
CA LEU A 32 4.24 14.40 4.66
C LEU A 32 3.55 13.09 5.05
N LEU A 33 4.33 12.04 5.34
CA LEU A 33 3.78 10.74 5.73
C LEU A 33 2.98 10.80 7.04
N ASP A 34 3.40 11.65 7.99
CA ASP A 34 2.72 11.87 9.27
C ASP A 34 1.39 12.61 9.14
N SER A 35 1.13 13.26 7.99
CA SER A 35 -0.16 13.93 7.73
C SER A 35 -1.31 12.99 7.36
N PHE A 36 -1.04 11.69 7.23
CA PHE A 36 -2.02 10.66 6.89
C PHE A 36 -1.97 9.52 7.91
N ASP A 37 -3.08 8.77 8.03
CA ASP A 37 -3.11 7.57 8.85
C ASP A 37 -2.13 6.52 8.32
N CYS A 38 -1.37 5.88 9.22
CA CYS A 38 -0.44 4.81 8.91
C CYS A 38 -0.98 3.47 9.40
N LEU A 39 -1.17 2.50 8.50
CA LEU A 39 -1.70 1.18 8.82
C LEU A 39 -0.56 0.23 9.23
N ASP A 40 -0.66 -0.29 10.45
CA ASP A 40 0.26 -1.27 11.02
C ASP A 40 0.00 -2.70 10.53
N ILE A 41 1.05 -3.53 10.60
CA ILE A 41 0.91 -4.98 10.39
C ILE A 41 0.56 -5.65 11.72
N THR A 42 -0.70 -6.06 11.85
CA THR A 42 -1.16 -6.89 12.96
C THR A 42 -0.98 -8.38 12.66
N PRO A 43 -1.09 -9.28 13.65
CA PRO A 43 -1.07 -10.72 13.40
C PRO A 43 -2.13 -11.17 12.37
N ALA A 44 -3.34 -10.62 12.43
CA ALA A 44 -4.41 -10.93 11.47
C ALA A 44 -4.05 -10.51 10.03
N VAL A 45 -3.39 -9.35 9.87
CA VAL A 45 -2.87 -8.90 8.57
C VAL A 45 -1.76 -9.83 8.08
N ALA A 46 -0.87 -10.28 8.97
CA ALA A 46 0.19 -11.22 8.62
C ALA A 46 -0.36 -12.59 8.17
N ASP A 47 -1.36 -13.12 8.88
CA ASP A 47 -2.02 -14.38 8.52
C ASP A 47 -2.72 -14.27 7.15
N LEU A 48 -3.40 -13.15 6.91
CA LEU A 48 -4.03 -12.89 5.61
C LEU A 48 -3.00 -12.76 4.49
N ALA A 49 -1.88 -12.05 4.72
CA ALA A 49 -0.80 -11.96 3.75
C ALA A 49 -0.20 -13.34 3.44
N ALA A 50 0.01 -14.18 4.45
CA ALA A 50 0.49 -15.55 4.27
C ALA A 50 -0.49 -16.40 3.45
N LEU A 51 -1.79 -16.27 3.70
CA LEU A 51 -2.82 -16.92 2.90
C LEU A 51 -2.74 -16.48 1.43
N LEU A 52 -2.68 -15.17 1.18
CA LEU A 52 -2.57 -14.60 -0.17
C LEU A 52 -1.30 -15.05 -0.90
N CYS A 53 -0.17 -15.18 -0.21
CA CYS A 53 1.05 -15.77 -0.78
C CYS A 53 0.87 -17.24 -1.16
N ARG A 54 0.17 -18.03 -0.33
CA ARG A 54 -0.01 -19.47 -0.56
C ARG A 54 -1.00 -19.78 -1.67
N THR A 55 -2.08 -19.02 -1.76
CA THR A 55 -3.16 -19.28 -2.73
C THR A 55 -3.00 -18.46 -4.01
N GLY A 56 -2.21 -17.40 -3.98
CA GLY A 56 -1.95 -16.50 -5.10
C GLY A 56 -0.50 -16.54 -5.58
N ARG A 57 -0.16 -15.61 -6.48
CA ARG A 57 1.21 -15.38 -6.96
C ARG A 57 1.87 -14.14 -6.34
N LEU A 58 1.32 -13.64 -5.24
CA LEU A 58 1.84 -12.46 -4.55
C LEU A 58 3.08 -12.82 -3.72
N ARG A 59 4.11 -11.99 -3.79
CA ARG A 59 5.32 -12.09 -2.94
C ARG A 59 5.21 -11.09 -1.78
N GLN A 60 5.91 -11.33 -0.67
CA GLN A 60 6.13 -10.27 0.32
C GLN A 60 7.12 -9.27 -0.31
N PRO A 61 6.81 -7.97 -0.47
CA PRO A 61 5.89 -7.13 0.29
C PRO A 61 4.45 -6.94 -0.26
N ASP A 62 4.20 -7.29 -1.52
CA ASP A 62 2.90 -7.07 -2.19
C ASP A 62 1.73 -7.76 -1.48
N ALA A 63 1.94 -8.96 -0.95
CA ALA A 63 0.92 -9.69 -0.21
C ALA A 63 0.46 -8.93 1.05
N PHE A 64 1.35 -8.19 1.70
CA PHE A 64 0.99 -7.35 2.85
C PHE A 64 0.22 -6.10 2.42
N GLN A 65 0.58 -5.46 1.31
CA GLN A 65 -0.20 -4.36 0.74
C GLN A 65 -1.64 -4.78 0.45
N ALA A 66 -1.80 -5.95 -0.18
CA ALA A 66 -3.09 -6.54 -0.46
C ALA A 66 -3.87 -6.89 0.82
N ALA A 67 -3.20 -7.51 1.80
CA ALA A 67 -3.81 -7.87 3.08
C ALA A 67 -4.29 -6.63 3.84
N LEU A 68 -3.52 -5.55 3.87
CA LEU A 68 -3.92 -4.29 4.51
C LEU A 68 -5.11 -3.66 3.81
N ALA A 69 -5.10 -3.60 2.48
CA ALA A 69 -6.24 -3.07 1.72
C ALA A 69 -7.52 -3.87 2.01
N LEU A 70 -7.43 -5.21 1.97
CA LEU A 70 -8.57 -6.09 2.24
C LEU A 70 -9.06 -6.01 3.69
N ALA A 71 -8.15 -6.04 4.67
CA ALA A 71 -8.48 -6.02 6.09
C ALA A 71 -9.17 -4.71 6.52
N HIS A 72 -8.85 -3.60 5.84
CA HIS A 72 -9.41 -2.28 6.12
C HIS A 72 -10.52 -1.85 5.14
N GLY A 73 -10.88 -2.70 4.16
CA GLY A 73 -11.91 -2.37 3.16
C GLY A 73 -11.52 -1.21 2.23
N LEU A 74 -10.23 -1.06 1.95
CA LEU A 74 -9.66 0.03 1.16
C LEU A 74 -9.37 -0.40 -0.28
N HIS A 75 -9.25 0.61 -1.14
CA HIS A 75 -8.78 0.43 -2.51
C HIS A 75 -7.27 0.64 -2.57
N LEU A 76 -6.53 -0.34 -3.10
CA LEU A 76 -5.08 -0.26 -3.25
C LEU A 76 -4.73 0.42 -4.57
N VAL A 77 -4.12 1.60 -4.50
CA VAL A 77 -3.54 2.26 -5.67
C VAL A 77 -2.08 1.84 -5.79
N THR A 78 -1.69 1.23 -6.89
CA THR A 78 -0.32 0.75 -7.10
C THR A 78 0.14 0.92 -8.54
N ARG A 79 1.46 0.99 -8.73
CA ARG A 79 2.11 0.88 -10.04
C ARG A 79 2.61 -0.53 -10.33
N ASN A 80 2.50 -1.46 -9.37
CA ASN A 80 3.01 -2.81 -9.52
C ASN A 80 2.07 -3.71 -10.33
N THR A 81 2.15 -3.58 -11.66
CA THR A 81 1.40 -4.40 -12.62
C THR A 81 1.91 -5.84 -12.74
N LYS A 82 3.07 -6.17 -12.17
CA LYS A 82 3.62 -7.53 -12.20
C LYS A 82 2.90 -8.43 -11.20
N CYS A 83 2.49 -7.87 -10.06
CA CYS A 83 1.83 -8.60 -8.99
C CYS A 83 0.32 -8.37 -8.98
N PHE A 84 -0.15 -7.21 -9.46
CA PHE A 84 -1.56 -6.87 -9.47
C PHE A 84 -2.12 -6.62 -10.86
N SER A 85 -3.41 -6.91 -11.01
CA SER A 85 -4.20 -6.60 -12.20
C SER A 85 -5.63 -6.31 -11.77
N GLU A 86 -6.25 -5.29 -12.36
CA GLU A 86 -7.63 -4.89 -12.01
C GLU A 86 -8.64 -5.99 -12.34
N ARG A 87 -8.34 -6.83 -13.33
CA ARG A 87 -9.17 -7.99 -13.71
C ARG A 87 -9.21 -9.06 -12.62
N SER A 88 -8.08 -9.35 -11.99
CA SER A 88 -7.99 -10.41 -10.96
C SER A 88 -8.12 -9.87 -9.54
N HIS A 89 -7.98 -8.55 -9.36
CA HIS A 89 -7.98 -7.87 -8.07
C HIS A 89 -8.87 -6.62 -8.16
N PRO A 90 -10.20 -6.75 -7.92
CA PRO A 90 -11.14 -5.65 -8.07
C PRO A 90 -10.90 -4.51 -7.07
N PHE A 91 -10.17 -4.79 -5.97
CA PHE A 91 -9.78 -3.82 -4.97
C PHE A 91 -8.49 -3.05 -5.33
N VAL A 92 -7.95 -3.22 -6.55
CA VAL A 92 -6.73 -2.56 -7.00
C VAL A 92 -7.04 -1.61 -8.16
N SER A 93 -6.44 -0.42 -8.10
CA SER A 93 -6.31 0.48 -9.25
C SER A 93 -4.85 0.59 -9.67
N ILE A 94 -4.59 0.39 -10.96
CA ILE A 94 -3.25 0.60 -11.53
C ILE A 94 -3.11 2.07 -11.90
N SER A 95 -2.22 2.78 -11.21
CA SER A 95 -1.92 4.17 -11.57
C SER A 95 -1.05 4.20 -12.84
N HIS A 96 -1.64 4.60 -13.96
CA HIS A 96 -0.88 5.01 -15.14
C HIS A 96 -0.18 6.35 -14.84
N THR A 97 1.03 6.53 -15.38
CA THR A 97 1.92 7.66 -15.09
C THR A 97 1.21 9.00 -15.23
N LEU A 98 1.39 9.90 -14.26
CA LEU A 98 1.25 11.33 -14.50
C LEU A 98 2.37 11.71 -15.47
N SER A 99 2.03 11.91 -16.75
CA SER A 99 2.95 12.55 -17.69
C SER A 99 3.38 13.89 -17.12
N SER A 100 4.64 13.97 -16.69
CA SER A 100 5.35 15.23 -16.45
C SER A 100 5.60 15.97 -17.76
#